data_AF-A0A1F9U7G0-F1
#
_entry.id   AF-A0A1F9U7G0-F1
#
_cell.length_a   1.000
_cell.length_b   1.000
_cell.length_c   1.000
_cell.angle_alpha   90.00
_cell.angle_beta   90.00
_cell.angle_gamma   90.00
#
_symmetry.space_group_name_H-M   'P 1'
#
loop_
_entity.id
_entity.type
_entity.pdbx_description
1 polymer ?
#
loop_
_entity_poly.entity_id
_entity_poly.type
_entity_poly.pdbx_seq_one_letter_code
_entity_poly.pdbx_strand_id
1 'polypeptide(L)'
;MVINKKILARARKIRLLATDVDGVLTGGEIIILNSGEELKIWSVKDRMGFALLKHSGAPIKMAWVTARESEQVRLRAEDVGVHFIRQGCLDKRRAVLAIAETMKISPLEIAYVGDDYVDYPVMKMAGLAVCPPESPDLIKKISHYRTRASSGKGVVREVIEILLKAQGHWKKALTPFTGMILLALALALPACSSQKAPVELTEKPDQWLEQFKITETQAGIPVWILNSKVAQRYNRQNKITLEDFTIEFMDNQSNRRSNSRDSLILAKKNQTTTAVLSAPQGEVNTENKDLTAWGGVEVEAKDGTQLTAERLRYSTLTKKITTDSAIRIVRSDSILIGEGLEASPDLSTVKIFHHQASIYPKKIPVQR
;
A
#
# COMPACT_ATOMS: atom_id res chain seq x y z
N MET A 1 28.67 -4.86 -11.94
CA MET A 1 29.11 -5.81 -10.89
C MET A 1 29.62 -7.06 -11.58
N VAL A 2 30.92 -7.35 -11.49
CA VAL A 2 31.48 -8.61 -11.99
C VAL A 2 31.33 -9.64 -10.87
N ILE A 3 30.40 -10.59 -11.03
CA ILE A 3 30.16 -11.65 -10.04
C ILE A 3 31.16 -12.78 -10.31
N ASN A 4 31.82 -13.28 -9.27
CA ASN A 4 32.79 -14.37 -9.36
C ASN A 4 32.15 -15.63 -10.00
N LYS A 5 32.84 -16.24 -10.98
CA LYS A 5 32.38 -17.46 -11.67
C LYS A 5 32.03 -18.61 -10.71
N LYS A 6 32.76 -18.77 -9.60
CA LYS A 6 32.48 -19.79 -8.58
C LYS A 6 31.12 -19.57 -7.90
N ILE A 7 30.75 -18.30 -7.65
CA ILE A 7 29.46 -17.94 -7.05
C ILE A 7 28.33 -18.22 -8.04
N LEU A 8 28.50 -17.83 -9.31
CA LEU A 8 27.52 -18.12 -10.36
C LEU A 8 27.30 -19.63 -10.55
N ALA A 9 28.35 -20.45 -10.45
CA ALA A 9 28.23 -21.89 -10.55
C ALA A 9 27.39 -22.52 -9.41
N ARG A 10 27.50 -21.99 -8.18
CA ARG A 10 26.64 -22.38 -7.05
C ARG A 10 25.21 -21.90 -7.24
N ALA A 11 25.04 -20.62 -7.58
CA ALA A 11 23.75 -19.96 -7.80
C ALA A 11 22.88 -20.64 -8.86
N ARG A 12 23.48 -21.24 -9.90
CA ARG A 12 22.76 -22.00 -10.94
C ARG A 12 21.97 -23.20 -10.42
N LYS A 13 22.39 -23.81 -9.31
CA LYS A 13 21.77 -25.02 -8.76
C LYS A 13 20.64 -24.71 -7.78
N ILE A 14 20.46 -23.44 -7.40
CA ILE A 14 19.61 -23.08 -6.27
C ILE A 14 18.13 -23.20 -6.64
N ARG A 15 17.37 -23.92 -5.80
CA ARG A 15 15.92 -24.08 -5.87
C ARG A 15 15.20 -23.55 -4.63
N LEU A 16 15.92 -23.33 -3.54
CA LEU A 16 15.42 -22.72 -2.32
C LEU A 16 16.33 -21.56 -1.90
N LEU A 17 15.75 -20.38 -1.76
CA LEU A 17 16.35 -19.25 -1.07
C LEU A 17 15.78 -19.18 0.35
N ALA A 18 16.54 -19.66 1.31
CA ALA A 18 16.25 -19.55 2.73
C ALA A 18 17.01 -18.37 3.34
N THR A 19 16.42 -17.68 4.29
CA THR A 19 17.04 -16.51 4.93
C THR A 19 16.67 -16.43 6.40
N ASP A 20 17.59 -15.92 7.21
CA ASP A 20 17.22 -15.31 8.49
C ASP A 20 16.41 -14.03 8.27
N VAL A 21 15.80 -13.53 9.33
CA VAL A 21 15.03 -12.30 9.35
C VAL A 21 15.86 -11.16 9.92
N ASP A 22 16.22 -11.25 11.20
CA ASP A 22 16.91 -10.17 11.89
C ASP A 22 18.37 -10.12 11.45
N GLY A 23 18.90 -8.91 11.22
CA GLY A 23 20.25 -8.73 10.70
C GLY A 23 20.45 -9.11 9.22
N VAL A 24 19.43 -9.67 8.56
CA VAL A 24 19.42 -9.94 7.11
C VAL A 24 18.36 -9.10 6.39
N LEU A 25 17.07 -9.39 6.64
CA LEU A 25 15.93 -8.66 6.08
C LEU A 25 15.66 -7.35 6.82
N THR A 26 16.09 -7.27 8.07
CA THR A 26 16.12 -6.07 8.92
C THR A 26 17.56 -5.69 9.22
N GLY A 27 17.78 -4.50 9.80
CA GLY A 27 19.12 -4.08 10.23
C GLY A 27 19.61 -4.78 11.51
N GLY A 28 18.78 -5.62 12.13
CA GLY A 28 19.09 -6.30 13.40
C GLY A 28 18.65 -5.51 14.65
N GLU A 29 18.15 -4.29 14.48
CA GLU A 29 17.61 -3.50 15.59
C GLU A 29 16.29 -4.12 16.11
N ILE A 30 16.15 -4.16 17.43
CA ILE A 30 14.89 -4.50 18.11
C ILE A 30 14.41 -3.22 18.79
N ILE A 31 13.37 -2.60 18.24
CA ILE A 31 12.77 -1.39 18.80
C ILE A 31 11.57 -1.81 19.65
N ILE A 32 11.63 -1.56 20.95
CA ILE A 32 10.56 -1.87 21.90
C ILE A 32 9.82 -0.57 22.24
N LEU A 33 8.52 -0.55 22.01
CA LEU A 33 7.64 0.58 22.35
C LEU A 33 7.27 0.58 23.82
N ASN A 34 6.77 1.72 24.33
CA ASN A 34 6.22 1.80 25.69
C ASN A 34 5.02 0.86 25.91
N SER A 35 4.35 0.43 24.85
CA SER A 35 3.30 -0.61 24.89
C SER A 35 3.85 -2.02 25.13
N GLY A 36 5.17 -2.23 25.00
CA GLY A 36 5.81 -3.54 25.01
C GLY A 36 5.88 -4.20 23.62
N GLU A 37 5.31 -3.58 22.59
CA GLU A 37 5.37 -4.10 21.22
C GLU A 37 6.76 -3.93 20.60
N GLU A 38 7.17 -4.91 19.79
CA GLU A 38 8.40 -4.85 19.01
C GLU A 38 8.14 -4.36 17.59
N LEU A 39 8.97 -3.44 17.10
CA LEU A 39 8.95 -2.97 15.72
C LEU A 39 10.19 -3.49 14.96
N LYS A 40 9.94 -3.95 13.73
CA LYS A 40 11.00 -4.32 12.77
C LYS A 40 10.99 -3.39 11.57
N ILE A 41 12.18 -2.95 11.15
CA ILE A 41 12.36 -2.10 9.97
C ILE A 41 12.69 -2.97 8.77
N TRP A 42 11.82 -2.92 7.74
CA TRP A 42 11.95 -3.75 6.54
C TRP A 42 12.43 -2.95 5.33
N SER A 43 13.17 -3.62 4.46
CA SER A 43 13.73 -3.03 3.23
C SER A 43 12.77 -3.10 2.04
N VAL A 44 12.43 -1.93 1.48
CA VAL A 44 11.72 -1.84 0.19
C VAL A 44 12.53 -2.38 -0.99
N LYS A 45 13.87 -2.36 -0.89
CA LYS A 45 14.76 -2.93 -1.91
C LYS A 45 14.62 -4.44 -1.97
N ASP A 46 14.56 -5.10 -0.81
CA ASP A 46 14.33 -6.54 -0.68
C ASP A 46 12.93 -6.92 -1.15
N ARG A 47 11.90 -6.10 -0.84
CA ARG A 47 10.55 -6.24 -1.42
C ARG A 47 10.57 -6.33 -2.95
N MET A 48 11.31 -5.42 -3.60
CA MET A 48 11.47 -5.45 -5.05
C MET A 48 12.20 -6.71 -5.52
N GLY A 49 13.18 -7.20 -4.75
CA GLY A 49 13.82 -8.49 -5.02
C GLY A 49 12.82 -9.63 -5.09
N PHE A 50 11.94 -9.75 -4.08
CA PHE A 50 10.88 -10.76 -4.06
C PHE A 50 9.92 -10.65 -5.25
N ALA A 51 9.51 -9.42 -5.59
CA ALA A 51 8.68 -9.18 -6.77
C ALA A 51 9.37 -9.62 -8.08
N LEU A 52 10.65 -9.30 -8.25
CA LEU A 52 11.45 -9.74 -9.40
C LEU A 52 11.55 -11.26 -9.46
N LEU A 53 11.78 -11.92 -8.33
CA LEU A 53 11.85 -13.38 -8.25
C LEU A 53 10.52 -14.01 -8.69
N LYS A 54 9.40 -13.54 -8.13
CA LYS A 54 8.05 -14.01 -8.46
C LYS A 54 7.74 -13.82 -9.94
N HIS A 55 7.98 -12.62 -10.47
CA HIS A 55 7.70 -12.29 -11.88
C HIS A 55 8.58 -13.07 -12.87
N SER A 56 9.83 -13.34 -12.50
CA SER A 56 10.76 -14.07 -13.37
C SER A 56 10.31 -15.49 -13.71
N GLY A 57 9.44 -16.08 -12.88
CA GLY A 57 9.05 -17.48 -12.96
C GLY A 57 10.22 -18.45 -12.74
N ALA A 58 11.33 -18.01 -12.15
CA ALA A 58 12.42 -18.89 -11.78
C ALA A 58 11.91 -19.96 -10.80
N PRO A 59 12.36 -21.22 -10.91
CA PRO A 59 11.90 -22.32 -10.07
C PRO A 59 12.56 -22.28 -8.67
N ILE A 60 12.56 -21.11 -8.03
CA ILE A 60 13.15 -20.85 -6.73
C ILE A 60 12.02 -20.54 -5.74
N LYS A 61 11.93 -21.33 -4.67
CA LYS A 61 11.04 -21.07 -3.55
C LYS A 61 11.75 -20.25 -2.48
N MET A 62 10.97 -19.55 -1.66
CA MET A 62 11.49 -18.70 -0.58
C MET A 62 11.11 -19.27 0.78
N ALA A 63 12.05 -19.26 1.71
CA ALA A 63 11.83 -19.65 3.10
C ALA A 63 12.41 -18.62 4.08
N TRP A 64 11.66 -18.27 5.12
CA TRP A 64 12.14 -17.46 6.24
C TRP A 64 12.23 -18.32 7.49
N VAL A 65 13.39 -18.30 8.15
CA VAL A 65 13.67 -19.11 9.33
C VAL A 65 14.28 -18.23 10.40
N THR A 66 13.54 -18.01 11.49
CA THR A 66 13.95 -17.14 12.59
C THR A 66 13.73 -17.80 13.94
N ALA A 67 14.62 -17.48 14.90
CA ALA A 67 14.50 -17.90 16.28
C ALA A 67 13.39 -17.14 17.03
N ARG A 68 13.02 -15.95 16.54
CA ARG A 68 11.96 -15.14 17.13
C ARG A 68 10.61 -15.53 16.56
N GLU A 69 9.56 -15.23 17.30
CA GLU A 69 8.18 -15.39 16.84
C GLU A 69 7.46 -14.05 16.98
N SER A 70 6.88 -13.58 15.89
CA SER A 70 6.08 -12.35 15.89
C SER A 70 5.08 -12.34 14.76
N GLU A 71 3.96 -11.67 14.99
CA GLU A 71 2.91 -11.50 13.99
C GLU A 71 3.38 -10.65 12.80
N GLN A 72 4.23 -9.65 13.04
CA GLN A 72 4.80 -8.82 11.97
C GLN A 72 5.58 -9.63 10.94
N VAL A 73 6.35 -10.64 11.35
CA VAL A 73 7.10 -11.50 10.41
C VAL A 73 6.14 -12.36 9.60
N ARG A 74 5.05 -12.87 10.19
CA ARG A 74 4.00 -13.62 9.48
C ARG A 74 3.33 -12.77 8.41
N LEU A 75 2.81 -11.60 8.80
CA LEU A 75 2.16 -10.66 7.90
C LEU A 75 3.09 -10.22 6.76
N ARG A 76 4.37 -9.96 7.08
CA ARG A 76 5.35 -9.55 6.09
C ARG A 76 5.71 -10.67 5.11
N ALA A 77 5.82 -11.91 5.59
CA ALA A 77 6.05 -13.07 4.75
C ALA A 77 4.89 -13.30 3.77
N GLU A 78 3.66 -13.06 4.22
CA GLU A 78 2.44 -13.11 3.42
C GLU A 78 2.42 -12.03 2.33
N ASP A 79 2.67 -10.75 2.66
CA ASP A 79 2.72 -9.62 1.70
C ASP A 79 3.68 -9.91 0.53
N VAL A 80 4.83 -10.52 0.79
CA VAL A 80 5.84 -10.76 -0.25
C VAL A 80 5.77 -12.16 -0.88
N GLY A 81 4.80 -12.99 -0.46
CA GLY A 81 4.57 -14.32 -1.02
C GLY A 81 5.69 -15.32 -0.70
N VAL A 82 6.19 -15.33 0.54
CA VAL A 82 7.11 -16.37 1.03
C VAL A 82 6.38 -17.71 1.07
N HIS A 83 7.07 -18.78 0.65
CA HIS A 83 6.44 -20.10 0.53
C HIS A 83 6.50 -20.89 1.83
N PHE A 84 7.56 -20.72 2.61
CA PHE A 84 7.76 -21.42 3.88
C PHE A 84 8.19 -20.43 4.97
N ILE A 85 7.49 -20.43 6.09
CA ILE A 85 7.88 -19.67 7.28
C ILE A 85 8.09 -20.62 8.46
N ARG A 86 9.19 -20.42 9.20
CA ARG A 86 9.51 -21.14 10.43
C ARG A 86 9.94 -20.11 11.47
N GLN A 87 9.05 -19.82 12.41
CA GLN A 87 9.29 -18.93 13.55
C GLN A 87 9.58 -19.74 14.81
N GLY A 88 10.11 -19.08 15.85
CA GLY A 88 10.40 -19.73 17.13
C GLY A 88 11.45 -20.85 17.03
N CYS A 89 12.27 -20.85 15.97
CA CYS A 89 13.12 -21.97 15.62
C CYS A 89 14.59 -21.73 15.98
N LEU A 90 15.04 -22.38 17.06
CA LEU A 90 16.45 -22.34 17.48
C LEU A 90 17.34 -23.24 16.62
N ASP A 91 16.88 -24.44 16.24
CA ASP A 91 17.61 -25.31 15.30
C ASP A 91 17.20 -25.00 13.85
N LYS A 92 17.75 -23.90 13.33
CA LYS A 92 17.50 -23.46 11.95
C LYS A 92 17.92 -24.50 10.91
N ARG A 93 18.91 -25.36 11.22
CA ARG A 93 19.41 -26.39 10.29
C ARG A 93 18.34 -27.45 10.08
N ARG A 94 17.76 -27.96 11.16
CA ARG A 94 16.68 -28.92 11.11
C ARG A 94 15.46 -28.35 10.38
N ALA A 95 15.08 -27.10 10.65
CA ALA A 95 13.97 -26.46 9.96
C ALA A 95 14.17 -26.34 8.45
N VAL A 96 15.36 -25.92 8.01
CA VAL A 96 15.67 -25.82 6.57
C VAL A 96 15.74 -27.20 5.92
N LEU A 97 16.29 -28.22 6.59
CA LEU A 97 16.31 -29.59 6.08
C LEU A 97 14.89 -30.17 5.89
N ALA A 98 13.97 -29.91 6.82
CA ALA A 98 12.58 -30.34 6.68
C ALA A 98 11.87 -29.69 5.48
N ILE A 99 12.17 -28.41 5.19
CA ILE A 99 11.68 -27.74 3.98
C ILE A 99 12.30 -28.39 2.72
N ALA A 100 13.60 -28.66 2.74
CA ALA A 100 14.31 -29.29 1.63
C ALA A 100 13.76 -30.69 1.32
N GLU A 101 13.45 -31.48 2.35
CA GLU A 101 12.81 -32.79 2.23
C GLU A 101 11.41 -32.68 1.59
N THR A 102 10.59 -31.74 2.06
CA THR A 102 9.27 -31.46 1.47
C THR A 102 9.38 -31.10 -0.02
N MET A 103 10.42 -30.34 -0.37
CA MET A 103 10.71 -29.94 -1.75
C MET A 103 11.43 -31.02 -2.58
N LYS A 104 11.89 -32.11 -1.95
CA LYS A 104 12.72 -33.16 -2.54
C LYS A 104 13.98 -32.59 -3.21
N ILE A 105 14.68 -31.69 -2.52
CA ILE A 105 15.94 -31.08 -2.98
C ILE A 105 17.09 -31.39 -2.04
N SER A 106 18.31 -31.39 -2.58
CA SER A 106 19.53 -31.56 -1.80
C SER A 106 19.96 -30.27 -1.10
N PRO A 107 20.74 -30.33 0.01
CA PRO A 107 21.31 -29.13 0.65
C PRO A 107 22.14 -28.25 -0.30
N LEU A 108 22.73 -28.84 -1.35
CA LEU A 108 23.51 -28.12 -2.36
C LEU A 108 22.65 -27.27 -3.31
N GLU A 109 21.33 -27.44 -3.30
CA GLU A 109 20.35 -26.63 -4.03
C GLU A 109 19.74 -25.52 -3.14
N ILE A 110 20.28 -25.31 -1.95
CA ILE A 110 19.84 -24.28 -0.99
C ILE A 110 20.83 -23.11 -0.99
N ALA A 111 20.31 -21.90 -1.17
CA ALA A 111 20.99 -20.68 -0.76
C ALA A 111 20.48 -20.30 0.62
N TYR A 112 21.40 -20.06 1.56
CA TYR A 112 21.05 -19.57 2.89
C TYR A 112 21.72 -18.22 3.13
N VAL A 113 20.92 -17.22 3.52
CA VAL A 113 21.40 -15.89 3.92
C VAL A 113 21.26 -15.76 5.43
N GLY A 114 22.37 -15.63 6.14
CA GLY A 114 22.42 -15.48 7.59
C GLY A 114 23.47 -14.44 8.00
N ASP A 115 23.35 -13.90 9.20
CA ASP A 115 24.22 -12.84 9.71
C ASP A 115 24.99 -13.21 10.99
N ASP A 116 24.54 -14.19 11.78
CA ASP A 116 25.14 -14.48 13.09
C ASP A 116 25.37 -15.98 13.35
N TYR A 117 25.98 -16.33 14.50
CA TYR A 117 26.40 -17.69 14.87
C TYR A 117 25.27 -18.71 14.89
N VAL A 118 24.04 -18.29 15.15
CA VAL A 118 22.85 -19.16 15.09
C VAL A 118 22.61 -19.73 13.69
N ASP A 119 23.11 -19.05 12.65
CA ASP A 119 22.99 -19.48 11.24
C ASP A 119 24.12 -20.42 10.81
N TYR A 120 25.23 -20.45 11.55
CA TYR A 120 26.42 -21.22 11.20
C TYR A 120 26.12 -22.66 10.78
N PRO A 121 25.30 -23.46 11.51
CA PRO A 121 25.03 -24.84 11.13
C PRO A 121 24.32 -24.98 9.79
N VAL A 122 23.44 -24.03 9.43
CA VAL A 122 22.69 -24.04 8.16
C VAL A 122 23.57 -23.58 7.02
N MET A 123 24.35 -22.53 7.25
CA MET A 123 25.28 -21.97 6.27
C MET A 123 26.34 -22.99 5.87
N LYS A 124 26.84 -23.80 6.81
CA LYS A 124 27.83 -24.85 6.52
C LYS A 124 27.34 -25.94 5.57
N MET A 125 26.03 -26.24 5.57
CA MET A 125 25.46 -27.27 4.69
C MET A 125 24.93 -26.71 3.35
N ALA A 126 24.62 -25.42 3.28
CA ALA A 126 24.00 -24.81 2.12
C ALA A 126 24.94 -24.76 0.90
N GLY A 127 24.41 -25.06 -0.29
CA GLY A 127 25.14 -24.95 -1.55
C GLY A 127 25.63 -23.54 -1.87
N LEU A 128 24.92 -22.52 -1.37
CA LEU A 128 25.30 -21.11 -1.42
C LEU A 128 25.00 -20.40 -0.10
N ALA A 129 25.94 -20.46 0.85
CA ALA A 129 25.96 -19.59 2.03
C ALA A 129 26.32 -18.13 1.68
N VAL A 130 25.53 -17.18 2.17
CA VAL A 130 25.71 -15.74 1.99
C VAL A 130 25.55 -15.00 3.32
N CYS A 131 26.32 -13.94 3.53
CA CYS A 131 26.14 -13.05 4.69
C CYS A 131 26.31 -11.56 4.35
N PRO A 132 25.74 -10.64 5.15
CA PRO A 132 26.00 -9.21 5.06
C PRO A 132 27.41 -8.80 5.54
N PRO A 133 27.90 -7.60 5.16
CA PRO A 133 29.17 -7.03 5.61
C PRO A 133 29.37 -7.00 7.13
N GLU A 134 28.30 -6.81 7.88
CA GLU A 134 28.31 -6.61 9.33
C GLU A 134 28.49 -7.91 10.13
N SER A 135 28.28 -9.06 9.49
CA SER A 135 28.35 -10.40 10.14
C SER A 135 29.67 -10.66 10.88
N PRO A 136 29.72 -11.49 11.93
CA PRO A 136 30.96 -11.85 12.60
C PRO A 136 31.97 -12.56 11.67
N ASP A 137 33.25 -12.51 12.02
CA ASP A 137 34.33 -13.02 11.17
C ASP A 137 34.21 -14.51 10.84
N LEU A 138 33.74 -15.33 11.78
CA LEU A 138 33.49 -16.75 11.52
C LEU A 138 32.43 -16.94 10.45
N ILE A 139 31.34 -16.16 10.49
CA ILE A 139 30.26 -16.19 9.49
C ILE A 139 30.79 -15.73 8.14
N LYS A 140 31.52 -14.62 8.10
CA LYS A 140 32.21 -14.13 6.89
C LYS A 140 33.14 -15.19 6.28
N LYS A 141 33.86 -15.95 7.10
CA LYS A 141 34.81 -16.98 6.66
C LYS A 141 34.14 -18.18 6.03
N ILE A 142 32.95 -18.58 6.49
CA ILE A 142 32.23 -19.73 5.93
C ILE A 142 31.32 -19.35 4.76
N SER A 143 30.97 -18.07 4.62
CA SER A 143 30.17 -17.55 3.52
C SER A 143 30.89 -17.69 2.18
N HIS A 144 30.19 -18.20 1.18
CA HIS A 144 30.70 -18.24 -0.19
C HIS A 144 30.61 -16.87 -0.87
N TYR A 145 29.68 -16.03 -0.42
CA TYR A 145 29.51 -14.68 -0.87
C TYR A 145 29.20 -13.75 0.30
N ARG A 146 29.82 -12.57 0.28
CA ARG A 146 29.47 -11.47 1.17
C ARG A 146 28.80 -10.39 0.32
N THR A 147 27.60 -9.97 0.71
CA THR A 147 26.90 -8.91 -0.03
C THR A 147 27.64 -7.59 0.10
N ARG A 148 27.36 -6.68 -0.83
CA ARG A 148 27.77 -5.27 -0.72
C ARG A 148 26.72 -4.46 0.02
N ALA A 149 25.44 -4.82 -0.13
CA ALA A 149 24.38 -4.27 0.69
C ALA A 149 24.53 -4.69 2.16
N SER A 150 24.39 -3.72 3.05
CA SER A 150 24.30 -3.89 4.50
C SER A 150 22.98 -4.52 4.93
N SER A 151 22.97 -5.14 6.12
CA SER A 151 21.79 -5.67 6.81
C SER A 151 20.57 -4.74 6.70
N GLY A 152 19.42 -5.27 6.27
CA GLY A 152 18.18 -4.50 6.10
C GLY A 152 18.22 -3.40 5.03
N LYS A 153 19.24 -3.38 4.16
CA LYS A 153 19.40 -2.37 3.08
C LYS A 153 19.45 -2.97 1.68
N GLY A 154 18.93 -4.18 1.48
CA GLY A 154 18.88 -4.84 0.16
C GLY A 154 19.75 -6.11 0.04
N VAL A 155 20.08 -6.78 1.15
CA VAL A 155 20.89 -8.00 1.16
C VAL A 155 20.26 -9.07 0.26
N VAL A 156 18.99 -9.36 0.48
CA VAL A 156 18.27 -10.42 -0.22
C VAL A 156 17.96 -10.03 -1.67
N ARG A 157 17.74 -8.75 -1.96
CA ARG A 157 17.67 -8.20 -3.32
C ARG A 157 18.94 -8.50 -4.11
N GLU A 158 20.10 -8.28 -3.51
CA GLU A 158 21.39 -8.55 -4.15
C GLU A 158 21.54 -10.05 -4.45
N VAL A 159 21.18 -10.91 -3.49
CA VAL A 159 21.20 -12.37 -3.67
C VAL A 159 20.25 -12.81 -4.78
N ILE A 160 19.00 -12.33 -4.79
CA ILE A 160 18.01 -12.65 -5.82
C ILE A 160 18.52 -12.25 -7.21
N GLU A 161 19.11 -11.07 -7.35
CA GLU A 161 19.69 -10.64 -8.62
C GLU A 161 20.79 -11.60 -9.12
N ILE A 162 21.67 -12.06 -8.21
CA ILE A 162 22.70 -13.06 -8.54
C ILE A 162 22.06 -14.37 -9.00
N LEU A 163 21.06 -14.88 -8.27
CA LEU A 163 20.36 -16.11 -8.61
C LEU A 163 19.69 -16.03 -9.98
N LEU A 164 18.93 -14.96 -10.22
CA LEU A 164 18.23 -14.74 -11.50
C LEU A 164 19.20 -14.58 -12.66
N LYS A 165 20.32 -13.88 -12.48
CA LYS A 165 21.36 -13.76 -13.51
C LYS A 165 22.04 -15.10 -13.78
N ALA A 166 22.38 -15.85 -12.74
CA ALA A 166 23.04 -17.15 -12.87
C ALA A 166 22.16 -18.17 -13.62
N GLN A 167 20.84 -18.15 -13.38
CA GLN A 167 19.87 -19.06 -13.99
C GLN A 167 19.23 -18.52 -15.28
N GLY A 168 19.66 -17.36 -15.79
CA GLY A 168 19.14 -16.80 -17.05
C GLY A 168 17.74 -16.17 -16.98
N HIS A 169 17.17 -16.03 -15.78
CA HIS A 169 15.84 -15.45 -15.55
C HIS A 169 15.84 -13.92 -15.39
N TRP A 170 17.01 -13.27 -15.34
CA TRP A 170 17.13 -11.83 -15.12
C TRP A 170 16.40 -10.96 -16.16
N LYS A 171 16.56 -11.27 -17.46
CA LYS A 171 15.90 -10.51 -18.53
C LYS A 171 14.37 -10.58 -18.38
N LYS A 172 13.84 -11.77 -18.09
CA LYS A 172 12.40 -11.98 -17.86
C LYS A 172 11.91 -11.23 -16.61
N ALA A 173 12.70 -11.21 -15.55
CA ALA A 173 12.38 -10.45 -14.34
C ALA A 173 12.21 -8.94 -14.61
N LEU A 174 12.92 -8.40 -15.60
CA LEU A 174 12.89 -6.98 -15.96
C LEU A 174 11.83 -6.60 -17.00
N THR A 175 11.10 -7.54 -17.58
CA THR A 175 10.11 -7.24 -18.63
C THR A 175 9.06 -6.19 -18.24
N PRO A 176 8.58 -6.07 -16.98
CA PRO A 176 7.63 -5.03 -16.60
C PRO A 176 8.22 -3.62 -16.71
N PHE A 177 9.55 -3.50 -16.75
CA PHE A 177 10.27 -2.23 -16.79
C PHE A 177 10.87 -1.93 -18.17
N THR A 178 11.08 -2.95 -19.01
CA THR A 178 11.70 -2.81 -20.34
C THR A 178 10.70 -2.97 -21.49
N GLY A 179 9.50 -3.46 -21.23
CA GLY A 179 8.47 -3.76 -22.24
C GLY A 179 7.80 -2.55 -22.91
N MET A 180 8.07 -1.32 -22.45
CA MET A 180 7.48 -0.10 -23.04
C MET A 180 8.21 0.42 -24.29
N ILE A 181 9.38 -0.12 -24.66
CA ILE A 181 10.21 0.45 -25.75
C ILE A 181 9.89 -0.13 -27.13
N LEU A 182 9.24 -1.30 -27.24
CA LEU A 182 9.07 -1.99 -28.52
C LEU A 182 7.76 -1.69 -29.27
N LEU A 183 6.78 -1.01 -28.66
CA LEU A 183 5.52 -0.64 -29.35
C LEU A 183 5.56 0.75 -30.01
N ALA A 184 6.64 1.52 -29.80
CA ALA A 184 6.77 2.90 -30.30
C ALA A 184 7.47 3.03 -31.68
N LEU A 185 7.89 1.91 -32.30
CA LEU A 185 8.65 1.91 -33.55
C LEU A 185 7.83 1.64 -34.82
N ALA A 186 6.50 1.50 -34.71
CA ALA A 186 5.62 1.20 -35.86
C ALA A 186 4.77 2.37 -36.37
N LEU A 187 4.90 3.58 -35.82
CA LEU A 187 4.12 4.75 -36.24
C LEU A 187 5.04 5.96 -36.44
N ALA A 188 5.85 5.92 -37.49
CA ALA A 188 6.61 7.08 -37.98
C ALA A 188 6.00 7.57 -39.30
N LEU A 189 5.08 8.52 -39.22
CA LEU A 189 4.85 9.55 -40.23
C LEU A 189 4.67 10.92 -39.55
N PRO A 190 5.09 12.02 -40.18
CA PRO A 190 5.50 13.22 -39.46
C PRO A 190 4.36 14.24 -39.38
N ALA A 191 4.09 14.74 -38.18
CA ALA A 191 3.38 16.01 -38.03
C ALA A 191 3.90 16.75 -36.80
N CYS A 192 4.56 17.86 -37.11
CA CYS A 192 4.89 19.03 -36.31
C CYS A 192 4.30 19.14 -34.89
N SER A 193 5.22 19.42 -33.97
CA SER A 193 5.12 20.51 -32.98
C SER A 193 3.79 20.67 -32.21
N SER A 194 3.72 20.04 -31.05
CA SER A 194 3.34 20.78 -29.84
C SER A 194 3.99 20.12 -28.62
N GLN A 195 4.50 20.95 -27.72
CA GLN A 195 5.22 20.56 -26.52
C GLN A 195 4.38 19.62 -25.67
N LYS A 196 4.83 18.37 -25.49
CA LYS A 196 4.24 17.49 -24.47
C LYS A 196 4.83 17.85 -23.12
N ALA A 197 3.93 18.21 -22.20
CA ALA A 197 4.17 18.35 -20.77
C ALA A 197 4.91 17.12 -20.19
N PRO A 198 5.60 17.26 -19.06
CA PRO A 198 6.38 16.16 -18.49
C PRO A 198 5.48 14.96 -18.28
N VAL A 199 5.87 13.81 -18.82
CA VAL A 199 5.20 12.54 -18.57
C VAL A 199 5.38 12.22 -17.09
N GLU A 200 4.30 12.40 -16.33
CA GLU A 200 4.21 12.09 -14.91
C GLU A 200 4.39 10.58 -14.75
N LEU A 201 5.58 10.18 -14.26
CA LEU A 201 5.85 8.80 -13.89
C LEU A 201 4.85 8.42 -12.80
N THR A 202 3.92 7.52 -13.11
CA THR A 202 2.98 6.96 -12.15
C THR A 202 3.75 6.25 -11.04
N GLU A 203 3.93 6.97 -9.93
CA GLU A 203 4.55 6.48 -8.71
C GLU A 203 3.76 5.27 -8.21
N LYS A 204 4.42 4.34 -7.52
CA LYS A 204 3.75 3.20 -6.88
C LYS A 204 3.38 3.59 -5.46
N PRO A 205 2.24 3.14 -4.93
CA PRO A 205 1.84 3.50 -3.58
C PRO A 205 2.80 2.91 -2.54
N ASP A 206 3.13 3.72 -1.53
CA ASP A 206 3.86 3.35 -0.32
C ASP A 206 3.09 2.35 0.54
N GLN A 207 1.76 2.49 0.62
CA GLN A 207 0.89 1.57 1.37
C GLN A 207 -0.33 1.19 0.52
N TRP A 208 -0.78 -0.05 0.65
CA TRP A 208 -2.04 -0.54 0.09
C TRP A 208 -2.86 -1.07 1.27
N LEU A 209 -4.08 -0.58 1.40
CA LEU A 209 -4.92 -0.75 2.57
C LEU A 209 -6.28 -1.27 2.10
N GLU A 210 -6.64 -2.49 2.48
CA GLU A 210 -7.97 -3.03 2.23
C GLU A 210 -8.90 -2.70 3.40
N GLN A 211 -10.17 -2.46 3.11
CA GLN A 211 -11.18 -2.07 4.11
C GLN A 211 -10.73 -0.88 4.97
N PHE A 212 -10.19 0.12 4.28
CA PHE A 212 -9.60 1.28 4.91
C PHE A 212 -10.66 2.17 5.58
N LYS A 213 -10.36 2.60 6.81
CA LYS A 213 -11.23 3.51 7.56
C LYS A 213 -10.42 4.64 8.18
N ILE A 214 -10.86 5.88 7.96
CA ILE A 214 -10.39 7.07 8.69
C ILE A 214 -11.57 7.69 9.42
N THR A 215 -11.31 8.23 10.61
CA THR A 215 -12.26 9.06 11.32
C THR A 215 -11.58 10.35 11.72
N GLU A 216 -12.12 11.49 11.26
CA GLU A 216 -11.74 12.79 11.78
C GLU A 216 -12.57 13.09 13.02
N THR A 217 -11.93 13.61 14.06
CA THR A 217 -12.62 13.99 15.29
C THR A 217 -12.33 15.45 15.64
N GLN A 218 -13.32 16.14 16.22
CA GLN A 218 -13.18 17.46 16.80
C GLN A 218 -13.53 17.34 18.29
N ALA A 219 -12.57 17.71 19.16
CA ALA A 219 -12.68 17.49 20.62
C ALA A 219 -13.04 16.03 21.00
N GLY A 220 -12.54 15.06 20.22
CA GLY A 220 -12.79 13.64 20.44
C GLY A 220 -14.16 13.13 19.97
N ILE A 221 -15.02 13.98 19.39
CA ILE A 221 -16.29 13.62 18.75
C ILE A 221 -16.03 13.48 17.24
N PRO A 222 -16.39 12.35 16.60
CA PRO A 222 -16.28 12.20 15.15
C PRO A 222 -16.92 13.37 14.38
N VAL A 223 -16.40 13.76 13.23
CA VAL A 223 -17.01 14.79 12.37
C VAL A 223 -17.32 14.21 11.00
N TRP A 224 -16.46 13.31 10.53
CA TRP A 224 -16.74 12.46 9.39
C TRP A 224 -15.99 11.14 9.52
N ILE A 225 -16.52 10.12 8.85
CA ILE A 225 -15.95 8.78 8.78
C ILE A 225 -15.81 8.42 7.30
N LEU A 226 -14.59 8.14 6.87
CA LEU A 226 -14.30 7.66 5.52
C LEU A 226 -14.10 6.15 5.57
N ASN A 227 -14.82 5.41 4.74
CA ASN A 227 -14.62 3.99 4.52
C ASN A 227 -14.28 3.76 3.05
N SER A 228 -13.29 2.91 2.74
CA SER A 228 -12.91 2.59 1.37
C SER A 228 -12.58 1.12 1.25
N LYS A 229 -12.98 0.49 0.15
CA LYS A 229 -12.62 -0.90 -0.13
C LYS A 229 -11.12 -1.07 -0.29
N VAL A 230 -10.48 -0.15 -1.00
CA VAL A 230 -9.04 -0.11 -1.23
C VAL A 230 -8.55 1.32 -1.14
N ALA A 231 -7.55 1.57 -0.30
CA ALA A 231 -6.84 2.85 -0.26
C ALA A 231 -5.34 2.63 -0.53
N GLN A 232 -4.74 3.52 -1.30
CA GLN A 232 -3.32 3.46 -1.64
C GLN A 232 -2.63 4.76 -1.23
N ARG A 233 -1.67 4.71 -0.30
CA ARG A 233 -0.97 5.90 0.21
C ARG A 233 0.30 6.16 -0.58
N TYR A 234 0.52 7.42 -0.93
CA TYR A 234 1.72 7.94 -1.60
C TYR A 234 2.27 9.08 -0.75
N ASN A 235 3.21 8.77 0.15
CA ASN A 235 3.83 9.71 1.08
C ASN A 235 4.59 10.82 0.37
N ARG A 236 5.30 10.51 -0.73
CA ARG A 236 6.05 11.53 -1.47
C ARG A 236 5.14 12.57 -2.13
N GLN A 237 3.95 12.14 -2.53
CA GLN A 237 2.93 12.99 -3.15
C GLN A 237 1.94 13.55 -2.13
N ASN A 238 2.14 13.25 -0.83
CA ASN A 238 1.24 13.62 0.25
C ASN A 238 -0.22 13.26 -0.07
N LYS A 239 -0.49 12.05 -0.55
CA LYS A 239 -1.84 11.63 -0.92
C LYS A 239 -2.20 10.20 -0.55
N ILE A 240 -3.49 9.93 -0.50
CA ILE A 240 -4.08 8.59 -0.41
C ILE A 240 -5.13 8.49 -1.51
N THR A 241 -4.96 7.60 -2.48
CA THR A 241 -6.04 7.28 -3.43
C THR A 241 -7.01 6.30 -2.80
N LEU A 242 -8.28 6.35 -3.21
CA LEU A 242 -9.38 5.57 -2.69
C LEU A 242 -10.12 4.91 -3.84
N GLU A 243 -10.54 3.67 -3.66
CA GLU A 243 -11.42 2.94 -4.57
C GLU A 243 -12.67 2.47 -3.80
N ASP A 244 -13.83 2.57 -4.45
CA ASP A 244 -15.15 2.22 -3.92
C ASP A 244 -15.33 2.71 -2.47
N PHE A 245 -15.43 4.04 -2.29
CA PHE A 245 -15.41 4.65 -0.95
C PHE A 245 -16.66 5.45 -0.63
N THR A 246 -16.90 5.60 0.67
CA THR A 246 -17.95 6.43 1.25
C THR A 246 -17.39 7.36 2.31
N ILE A 247 -18.05 8.51 2.48
CA ILE A 247 -17.83 9.43 3.60
C ILE A 247 -19.17 9.68 4.28
N GLU A 248 -19.26 9.32 5.55
CA GLU A 248 -20.38 9.67 6.41
C GLU A 248 -20.06 10.98 7.13
N PHE A 249 -20.82 12.03 6.83
CA PHE A 249 -20.74 13.31 7.54
C PHE A 249 -21.65 13.27 8.75
N MET A 250 -21.15 13.70 9.92
CA MET A 250 -21.88 13.61 11.17
C MET A 250 -22.33 14.97 11.67
N ASP A 251 -23.45 15.01 12.39
CA ASP A 251 -23.97 16.21 13.03
C ASP A 251 -22.96 16.73 14.07
N ASN A 252 -22.56 17.99 13.91
CA ASN A 252 -21.62 18.65 14.79
C ASN A 252 -22.37 19.41 15.90
N GLN A 253 -22.95 18.68 16.86
CA GLN A 253 -23.65 19.28 18.00
C GLN A 253 -22.73 19.94 19.04
N SER A 254 -21.41 19.97 18.81
CA SER A 254 -20.43 20.55 19.76
C SER A 254 -20.54 22.08 19.94
N ASN A 255 -21.33 22.77 19.10
CA ASN A 255 -21.63 24.20 19.30
C ASN A 255 -22.65 24.47 20.43
N ARG A 256 -23.26 23.46 21.05
CA ARG A 256 -24.15 23.63 22.20
C ARG A 256 -23.38 23.56 23.52
N ARG A 257 -22.77 24.71 23.88
CA ARG A 257 -22.42 25.20 25.23
C ARG A 257 -22.46 24.17 26.37
N SER A 258 -21.46 23.31 26.52
CA SER A 258 -21.01 22.80 27.83
C SER A 258 -19.76 21.92 27.68
N ASN A 259 -18.64 22.32 28.28
CA ASN A 259 -17.37 21.57 28.31
C ASN A 259 -17.30 20.56 29.47
N SER A 260 -18.43 20.05 29.95
CA SER A 260 -18.45 19.00 30.97
C SER A 260 -18.11 17.62 30.38
N ARG A 261 -17.51 16.72 31.16
CA ARG A 261 -17.26 15.33 30.71
C ARG A 261 -18.57 14.62 30.31
N ASP A 262 -19.66 14.90 31.01
CA ASP A 262 -20.97 14.28 30.77
C ASP A 262 -21.61 14.74 29.44
N SER A 263 -21.41 16.00 29.05
CA SER A 263 -21.89 16.51 27.76
C SER A 263 -21.13 15.91 26.57
N LEU A 264 -19.84 15.59 26.71
CA LEU A 264 -19.06 14.90 25.67
C LEU A 264 -19.49 13.44 25.48
N ILE A 265 -19.84 12.74 26.58
CA ILE A 265 -20.35 11.37 26.53
C ILE A 265 -21.72 11.34 25.86
N LEU A 266 -22.62 12.27 26.21
CA LEU A 266 -23.93 12.39 25.55
C LEU A 266 -23.81 12.73 24.06
N ALA A 267 -22.90 13.65 23.70
CA ALA A 267 -22.67 14.05 22.31
C ALA A 267 -22.19 12.87 21.44
N LYS A 268 -21.33 12.00 21.97
CA LYS A 268 -20.94 10.75 21.29
C LYS A 268 -22.11 9.76 21.12
N LYS A 269 -23.03 9.71 22.08
CA LYS A 269 -24.14 8.74 22.09
C LYS A 269 -25.28 9.11 21.14
N ASN A 270 -25.48 10.41 20.90
CA ASN A 270 -26.58 10.93 20.07
C ASN A 270 -26.14 11.38 18.67
N GLN A 271 -25.01 10.86 18.20
CA GLN A 271 -24.45 11.28 16.93
C GLN A 271 -25.23 10.70 15.75
N THR A 272 -25.65 11.55 14.81
CA THR A 272 -26.39 11.12 13.61
C THR A 272 -25.67 11.55 12.35
N THR A 273 -25.66 10.67 11.35
CA THR A 273 -25.19 10.99 9.99
C THR A 273 -26.14 11.99 9.34
N THR A 274 -25.59 13.09 8.83
CA THR A 274 -26.34 14.17 8.14
C THR A 274 -26.30 14.02 6.63
N ALA A 275 -25.24 13.42 6.10
CA ALA A 275 -25.13 13.06 4.69
C ALA A 275 -24.12 11.94 4.47
N VAL A 276 -24.26 11.24 3.35
CA VAL A 276 -23.32 10.24 2.87
C VAL A 276 -22.86 10.64 1.46
N LEU A 277 -21.55 10.74 1.25
CA LEU A 277 -20.95 10.84 -0.07
C LEU A 277 -20.44 9.46 -0.48
N SER A 278 -20.70 9.04 -1.72
CA SER A 278 -20.15 7.82 -2.32
C SER A 278 -19.48 8.15 -3.65
N ALA A 279 -18.38 7.46 -3.95
CA ALA A 279 -17.72 7.57 -5.24
C ALA A 279 -16.85 6.34 -5.56
N PRO A 280 -16.71 5.97 -6.86
CA PRO A 280 -15.83 4.87 -7.25
C PRO A 280 -14.36 5.16 -7.04
N GLN A 281 -13.93 6.42 -7.19
CA GLN A 281 -12.52 6.81 -7.11
C GLN A 281 -12.35 8.13 -6.37
N GLY A 282 -11.29 8.24 -5.57
CA GLY A 282 -10.99 9.45 -4.82
C GLY A 282 -9.53 9.60 -4.43
N GLU A 283 -9.20 10.76 -3.90
CA GLU A 283 -7.88 11.09 -3.38
C GLU A 283 -8.02 12.00 -2.15
N VAL A 284 -7.29 11.70 -1.09
CA VAL A 284 -7.12 12.53 0.10
C VAL A 284 -5.72 13.09 0.12
N ASN A 285 -5.56 14.40 0.23
CA ASN A 285 -4.27 15.00 0.51
C ASN A 285 -3.93 14.82 2.01
N THR A 286 -2.77 14.25 2.32
CA THR A 286 -2.40 13.88 3.70
C THR A 286 -1.94 15.06 4.56
N GLU A 287 -1.62 16.21 3.96
CA GLU A 287 -1.23 17.42 4.70
C GLU A 287 -2.44 18.25 5.11
N ASN A 288 -3.28 18.63 4.14
CA ASN A 288 -4.43 19.49 4.40
C ASN A 288 -5.74 18.73 4.62
N LYS A 289 -5.75 17.41 4.42
CA LYS A 289 -6.91 16.51 4.54
C LYS A 289 -8.04 16.85 3.57
N ASP A 290 -7.79 17.63 2.52
CA ASP A 290 -8.78 17.86 1.47
C ASP A 290 -8.98 16.57 0.68
N LEU A 291 -10.20 16.37 0.21
CA LEU A 291 -10.58 15.19 -0.56
C LEU A 291 -11.08 15.60 -1.94
N THR A 292 -10.74 14.81 -2.95
CA THR A 292 -11.32 14.88 -4.28
C THR A 292 -11.93 13.52 -4.63
N ALA A 293 -13.15 13.50 -5.15
CA ALA A 293 -13.90 12.32 -5.56
C ALA A 293 -14.25 12.43 -7.06
N TRP A 294 -14.29 11.32 -7.79
CA TRP A 294 -14.69 11.30 -9.20
C TRP A 294 -15.20 9.93 -9.67
N GLY A 295 -15.75 9.91 -10.90
CA GLY A 295 -16.23 8.71 -11.58
C GLY A 295 -17.71 8.42 -11.37
N GLY A 296 -18.51 9.45 -11.09
CA GLY A 296 -19.92 9.33 -10.67
C GLY A 296 -20.04 9.47 -9.16
N VAL A 297 -19.86 10.69 -8.68
CA VAL A 297 -19.99 11.05 -7.26
C VAL A 297 -21.46 11.27 -6.94
N GLU A 298 -21.92 10.68 -5.85
CA GLU A 298 -23.25 10.88 -5.30
C GLU A 298 -23.16 11.38 -3.86
N VAL A 299 -24.02 12.31 -3.48
CA VAL A 299 -24.18 12.78 -2.10
C VAL A 299 -25.66 12.70 -1.74
N GLU A 300 -25.98 11.94 -0.71
CA GLU A 300 -27.33 11.80 -0.17
C GLU A 300 -27.39 12.44 1.22
N ALA A 301 -28.20 13.50 1.34
CA ALA A 301 -28.49 14.15 2.61
C ALA A 301 -29.62 13.41 3.37
N LYS A 302 -29.65 13.60 4.69
CA LYS A 302 -30.63 12.96 5.59
C LYS A 302 -32.09 13.31 5.25
N ASP A 303 -32.33 14.46 4.62
CA ASP A 303 -33.67 14.89 4.20
C ASP A 303 -34.12 14.27 2.86
N GLY A 304 -33.29 13.39 2.27
CA GLY A 304 -33.54 12.75 0.98
C GLY A 304 -33.04 13.56 -0.23
N THR A 305 -32.40 14.70 -0.02
CA THR A 305 -31.77 15.46 -1.12
C THR A 305 -30.58 14.68 -1.68
N GLN A 306 -30.55 14.48 -2.99
CA GLN A 306 -29.47 13.79 -3.69
C GLN A 306 -28.76 14.72 -4.66
N LEU A 307 -27.44 14.82 -4.58
CA LEU A 307 -26.58 15.50 -5.54
C LEU A 307 -25.76 14.47 -6.32
N THR A 308 -25.72 14.59 -7.65
CA THR A 308 -24.82 13.81 -8.50
C THR A 308 -23.90 14.73 -9.31
N ALA A 309 -22.64 14.32 -9.47
CA ALA A 309 -21.62 15.05 -10.22
C ALA A 309 -20.51 14.10 -10.72
N GLU A 310 -19.81 14.44 -11.81
CA GLU A 310 -18.67 13.65 -12.29
C GLU A 310 -17.45 13.73 -11.37
N ARG A 311 -17.25 14.90 -10.74
CA ARG A 311 -16.14 15.17 -9.82
C ARG A 311 -16.60 16.12 -8.71
N LEU A 312 -16.05 15.97 -7.52
CA LEU A 312 -16.31 16.83 -6.37
C LEU A 312 -15.06 16.97 -5.51
N ARG A 313 -14.86 18.12 -4.87
CA ARG A 313 -13.81 18.35 -3.88
C ARG A 313 -14.42 18.74 -2.54
N TYR A 314 -13.97 18.14 -1.45
CA TYR A 314 -14.26 18.57 -0.08
C TYR A 314 -13.04 19.26 0.50
N SER A 315 -13.23 20.46 1.06
CA SER A 315 -12.18 21.17 1.79
C SER A 315 -12.36 21.02 3.30
N THR A 316 -11.33 20.54 3.98
CA THR A 316 -11.35 20.39 5.44
C THR A 316 -11.32 21.75 6.15
N LEU A 317 -10.68 22.76 5.54
CA LEU A 317 -10.59 24.12 6.09
C LEU A 317 -11.94 24.84 6.06
N THR A 318 -12.62 24.85 4.91
CA THR A 318 -13.89 25.57 4.76
C THR A 318 -15.10 24.73 5.12
N LYS A 319 -14.92 23.40 5.24
CA LYS A 319 -15.98 22.40 5.45
C LYS A 319 -17.05 22.43 4.35
N LYS A 320 -16.65 22.75 3.12
CA LYS A 320 -17.53 22.84 1.95
C LYS A 320 -17.17 21.81 0.90
N ILE A 321 -18.18 21.40 0.15
CA ILE A 321 -18.03 20.67 -1.09
C ILE A 321 -18.09 21.64 -2.27
N THR A 322 -17.21 21.46 -3.24
CA THR A 322 -17.13 22.28 -4.44
C THR A 322 -16.95 21.43 -5.68
N THR A 323 -17.51 21.84 -6.80
CA THR A 323 -17.23 21.26 -8.11
C THR A 323 -17.33 22.33 -9.19
N ASP A 324 -16.64 22.13 -10.29
CA ASP A 324 -16.79 22.85 -11.56
C ASP A 324 -17.61 22.04 -12.58
N SER A 325 -17.89 20.77 -12.29
CA SER A 325 -18.56 19.84 -13.19
C SER A 325 -20.06 20.12 -13.29
N ALA A 326 -20.70 19.51 -14.29
CA ALA A 326 -22.15 19.44 -14.36
C ALA A 326 -22.70 18.74 -13.09
N ILE A 327 -23.77 19.32 -12.54
CA ILE A 327 -24.43 18.82 -11.33
C ILE A 327 -25.90 18.59 -11.58
N ARG A 328 -26.45 17.61 -10.88
CA ARG A 328 -27.89 17.39 -10.78
C ARG A 328 -28.26 17.19 -9.32
N ILE A 329 -29.16 18.01 -8.80
CA ILE A 329 -29.68 17.90 -7.45
C ILE A 329 -31.16 17.53 -7.51
N VAL A 330 -31.54 16.45 -6.84
CA VAL A 330 -32.93 16.02 -6.65
C VAL A 330 -33.33 16.32 -5.22
N ARG A 331 -34.38 17.11 -5.06
CA ARG A 331 -35.10 17.34 -3.81
C ARG A 331 -36.49 16.76 -3.91
N SER A 332 -37.21 16.70 -2.80
CA SER A 332 -38.61 16.25 -2.76
C SER A 332 -39.53 17.06 -3.68
N ASP A 333 -39.18 18.33 -3.94
CA ASP A 333 -40.02 19.32 -4.60
C ASP A 333 -39.39 19.94 -5.85
N SER A 334 -38.21 19.50 -6.26
CA SER A 334 -37.48 20.13 -7.36
C SER A 334 -36.30 19.29 -7.83
N ILE A 335 -35.94 19.45 -9.10
CA ILE A 335 -34.70 18.98 -9.69
C ILE A 335 -33.95 20.20 -10.20
N LEU A 336 -32.72 20.40 -9.74
CA LEU A 336 -31.85 21.49 -10.16
C LEU A 336 -30.73 20.92 -11.02
N ILE A 337 -30.47 21.55 -12.17
CA ILE A 337 -29.37 21.20 -13.08
C ILE A 337 -28.54 22.44 -13.36
N GLY A 338 -27.23 22.30 -13.29
CA GLY A 338 -26.30 23.38 -13.59
C GLY A 338 -24.88 22.90 -13.74
N GLU A 339 -23.95 23.84 -13.78
CA GLU A 339 -22.52 23.61 -13.84
C GLU A 339 -21.85 24.42 -12.75
N GLY A 340 -20.99 23.74 -12.00
CA GLY A 340 -20.29 24.29 -10.87
C GLY A 340 -21.18 24.50 -9.63
N LEU A 341 -20.65 24.14 -8.47
CA LEU A 341 -21.37 24.19 -7.20
C LEU A 341 -20.41 24.46 -6.04
N GLU A 342 -20.91 25.16 -5.04
CA GLU A 342 -20.37 25.24 -3.69
C GLU A 342 -21.51 24.94 -2.71
N ALA A 343 -21.35 23.95 -1.84
CA ALA A 343 -22.37 23.56 -0.88
C ALA A 343 -21.80 23.10 0.46
N SER A 344 -22.64 23.06 1.49
CA SER A 344 -22.35 22.28 2.70
C SER A 344 -22.53 20.77 2.42
N PRO A 345 -21.82 19.87 3.13
CA PRO A 345 -21.91 18.43 2.89
C PRO A 345 -23.32 17.85 3.07
N ASP A 346 -24.13 18.44 3.95
CA ASP A 346 -25.53 18.08 4.20
C ASP A 346 -26.50 18.71 3.19
N LEU A 347 -25.99 19.42 2.18
CA LEU A 347 -26.76 20.11 1.14
C LEU A 347 -27.78 21.15 1.65
N SER A 348 -27.68 21.56 2.93
CA SER A 348 -28.53 22.61 3.52
C SER A 348 -28.26 23.99 2.93
N THR A 349 -27.02 24.22 2.51
CA THR A 349 -26.59 25.42 1.78
C THR A 349 -26.03 25.00 0.43
N VAL A 350 -26.59 25.51 -0.67
CA VAL A 350 -26.15 25.19 -2.03
C VAL A 350 -26.11 26.47 -2.85
N LYS A 351 -24.96 26.74 -3.47
CA LYS A 351 -24.75 27.81 -4.45
C LYS A 351 -24.30 27.17 -5.76
N ILE A 352 -25.04 27.40 -6.84
CA ILE A 352 -24.71 26.92 -8.18
C ILE A 352 -24.13 28.10 -8.97
N PHE A 353 -22.98 27.94 -9.61
CA PHE A 353 -22.32 29.04 -10.32
C PHE A 353 -22.98 29.34 -11.66
N HIS A 354 -23.28 28.30 -12.44
CA HIS A 354 -23.95 28.40 -13.74
C HIS A 354 -25.20 27.53 -13.73
N HIS A 355 -26.32 28.13 -13.30
CA HIS A 355 -27.61 27.45 -13.27
C HIS A 355 -28.24 27.41 -14.66
N GLN A 356 -28.63 26.21 -15.12
CA GLN A 356 -29.25 26.01 -16.44
C GLN A 356 -30.77 25.85 -16.34
N ALA A 357 -31.27 25.08 -15.35
CA ALA A 357 -32.70 24.81 -15.22
C ALA A 357 -33.08 24.36 -13.80
N SER A 358 -34.27 24.77 -13.36
CA SER A 358 -34.98 24.21 -12.20
C SER A 358 -36.29 23.59 -12.68
N ILE A 359 -36.45 22.29 -12.48
CA ILE A 359 -37.66 21.56 -12.81
C ILE A 359 -38.42 21.31 -11.51
N TYR A 360 -39.56 21.95 -11.33
CA TYR A 360 -40.46 21.65 -10.21
C TYR A 360 -41.42 20.55 -10.64
N PRO A 361 -41.65 19.49 -9.84
CA PRO A 361 -42.73 18.57 -10.07
C PRO A 361 -44.03 19.38 -10.07
N LYS A 362 -44.84 19.21 -11.12
CA LYS A 362 -46.22 19.71 -11.14
C LYS A 362 -46.89 19.16 -9.88
N LYS A 363 -47.30 20.03 -8.95
CA LYS A 363 -48.19 19.62 -7.84
C LYS A 363 -49.33 18.81 -8.45
N ILE A 364 -49.41 17.52 -8.13
CA ILE A 364 -50.67 16.80 -8.30
C ILE A 364 -51.61 17.49 -7.30
N PRO A 365 -52.73 18.07 -7.74
CA PRO A 365 -53.69 18.62 -6.79
C PRO A 365 -54.14 17.48 -5.90
N VAL A 366 -53.96 17.64 -4.59
CA VAL A 366 -54.62 16.79 -3.61
C VAL A 366 -56.12 17.01 -3.81
N GLN A 367 -56.78 16.06 -4.48
CA GLN A 367 -58.24 15.99 -4.42
C GLN A 367 -58.60 15.65 -2.97
N ARG A 368 -59.38 16.55 -2.38
CA ARG A 368 -59.95 16.47 -1.04
C ARG A 368 -60.87 15.26 -0.88
#